data_AF-A0A1C7DKT2-F1
#
_entry.id   AF-A0A1C7DKT2-F1
#
_cell.length_a   1.000
_cell.length_b   1.000
_cell.length_c   1.000
_cell.angle_alpha   90.00
_cell.angle_beta   90.00
_cell.angle_gamma   90.00
#
_symmetry.space_group_name_H-M   'P 1'
#
loop_
_entity.id
_entity.type
_entity.pdbx_description
1 polymer ?
#
loop_
_entity_poly.entity_id
_entity_poly.type
_entity_poly.pdbx_seq_one_letter_code
_entity_poly.pdbx_strand_id
1 'polypeptide(L)'
;MVDLLDNVKPRPSDEAIKSERVKEYVQLMRLHEALERKKNMLYEELKEEERKEAFEALSNEFNLPPHVTVRDAADIMSISPQMVRRHCAEKKLAAQQTFEGSGKWRIETKQLMDQPNWERFIEKRARIKDQSLGLADEMLNQLQEED
;
A
#
# COMPACT_ATOMS: atom_id res chain seq x y z
N MET A 1 -34.80 9.69 18.82
CA MET A 1 -33.52 9.44 18.15
C MET A 1 -32.86 10.80 18.02
N VAL A 2 -31.75 11.04 18.72
CA VAL A 2 -30.93 12.22 18.45
C VAL A 2 -30.15 11.87 17.20
N ASP A 3 -30.40 12.58 16.10
CA ASP A 3 -29.67 12.38 14.86
C ASP A 3 -28.19 12.70 15.12
N LEU A 4 -27.34 11.69 15.06
CA LEU A 4 -25.88 11.80 15.26
C LEU A 4 -25.24 12.83 14.31
N LEU A 5 -25.91 13.12 13.19
CA LEU A 5 -25.51 14.08 12.17
C LEU A 5 -25.75 15.54 12.58
N ASP A 6 -26.69 15.84 13.48
CA ASP A 6 -27.01 17.21 13.91
C ASP A 6 -25.89 17.85 14.75
N ASN A 7 -24.99 17.03 15.31
CA ASN A 7 -23.86 17.50 16.12
C ASN A 7 -22.56 17.65 15.31
N VAL A 8 -22.56 17.31 14.01
CA VAL A 8 -21.37 17.41 13.17
C VAL A 8 -21.20 18.86 12.76
N LYS A 9 -20.33 19.59 13.47
CA LYS A 9 -20.00 20.97 13.10
C LYS A 9 -19.27 20.98 11.76
N PRO A 10 -19.56 21.97 10.88
CA PRO A 10 -18.78 22.18 9.68
C PRO A 10 -17.31 22.40 10.06
N ARG A 11 -16.41 22.01 9.16
CA ARG A 11 -14.97 22.15 9.40
C ARG A 11 -14.61 23.59 9.76
N PRO A 12 -13.68 23.80 10.70
CA PRO A 12 -13.30 25.15 11.13
C PRO A 12 -12.75 25.95 9.96
N SER A 13 -13.21 27.20 9.82
CA SER A 13 -12.66 28.20 8.90
C SER A 13 -11.23 28.58 9.33
N ASP A 14 -10.40 28.97 8.35
CA ASP A 14 -9.02 29.41 8.61
C ASP A 14 -8.97 30.65 9.51
N GLU A 15 -10.03 31.46 9.50
CA GLU A 15 -10.19 32.64 10.36
C GLU A 15 -10.38 32.29 11.84
N ALA A 16 -10.88 31.08 12.13
CA ALA A 16 -11.11 30.60 13.50
C ALA A 16 -9.82 30.03 14.14
N ILE A 17 -8.78 29.79 13.35
CA ILE A 17 -7.53 29.17 13.79
C ILE A 17 -6.50 30.27 14.06
N LYS A 18 -6.08 30.41 15.32
CA LYS A 18 -5.16 31.49 15.73
C LYS A 18 -3.70 31.25 15.36
N SER A 19 -3.27 29.99 15.30
CA SER A 19 -1.88 29.62 15.03
C SER A 19 -1.67 29.33 13.56
N GLU A 20 -0.69 30.00 12.95
CA GLU A 20 -0.37 29.82 11.53
C GLU A 20 0.04 28.37 11.21
N ARG A 21 0.86 27.76 12.06
CA ARG A 21 1.24 26.33 11.92
C ARG A 21 0.03 25.40 11.98
N VAL A 22 -1.00 25.76 12.75
CA VAL A 22 -2.24 24.96 12.83
C VAL A 22 -3.09 25.17 11.57
N LYS A 23 -3.11 26.38 10.99
CA LYS A 23 -3.75 26.62 9.69
C LYS A 23 -3.09 25.80 8.60
N GLU A 24 -1.77 25.84 8.51
CA GLU A 24 -0.98 25.03 7.56
C GLU A 24 -1.30 23.53 7.71
N TYR A 25 -1.29 23.02 8.94
CA TYR A 25 -1.62 21.61 9.19
C TYR A 25 -3.06 21.25 8.75
N VAL A 26 -4.04 22.10 9.08
CA VAL A 26 -5.44 21.88 8.67
C VAL A 26 -5.60 21.97 7.16
N GLN A 27 -4.88 22.88 6.49
CA GLN A 27 -4.85 22.96 5.03
C GLN A 27 -4.28 21.68 4.40
N LEU A 28 -3.16 21.16 4.95
CA LEU A 28 -2.58 19.90 4.50
C LEU A 28 -3.57 18.73 4.67
N MET A 29 -4.28 18.65 5.79
CA MET A 29 -5.32 17.62 5.97
C MET A 29 -6.42 17.72 4.92
N ARG A 30 -6.91 18.93 4.61
CA ARG A 30 -7.93 19.14 3.58
C ARG A 30 -7.43 18.71 2.20
N LEU A 31 -6.19 19.07 1.86
CA LEU A 31 -5.56 18.69 0.60
C LEU A 31 -5.40 17.18 0.50
N HIS A 32 -4.94 16.52 1.57
CA HIS A 32 -4.80 15.08 1.63
C HIS A 32 -6.13 14.36 1.35
N GLU A 33 -7.21 14.76 2.02
CA GLU A 33 -8.53 14.17 1.79
C GLU A 33 -9.08 14.45 0.37
N ALA A 34 -8.81 15.64 -0.19
CA ALA A 34 -9.21 15.97 -1.54
C ALA A 34 -8.46 15.12 -2.58
N LEU A 35 -7.15 14.91 -2.37
CA LEU A 35 -6.33 14.02 -3.18
C LEU A 35 -6.83 12.58 -3.09
N GLU A 36 -7.15 12.10 -1.89
CA GLU A 36 -7.63 10.73 -1.69
C GLU A 36 -8.97 10.49 -2.39
N ARG A 37 -9.89 11.45 -2.31
CA ARG A 37 -11.16 11.39 -3.07
C ARG A 37 -10.92 11.36 -4.57
N LYS A 38 -10.03 12.22 -5.08
CA LYS A 38 -9.72 12.29 -6.51
C LYS A 38 -9.04 11.00 -7.00
N LYS A 39 -8.13 10.43 -6.20
CA LYS A 39 -7.48 9.14 -6.47
C LYS A 39 -8.53 8.04 -6.60
N ASN A 40 -9.45 7.94 -5.65
CA ASN A 40 -10.51 6.93 -5.66
C ASN A 40 -11.45 7.11 -6.85
N MET A 41 -11.83 8.35 -7.18
CA MET A 41 -12.63 8.62 -8.38
C MET A 41 -11.94 8.15 -9.67
N LEU A 42 -10.68 8.55 -9.85
CA LEU A 42 -9.90 8.14 -11.04
C LEU A 42 -9.75 6.62 -11.10
N TYR A 43 -9.51 5.96 -9.97
CA TYR A 43 -9.39 4.51 -9.93
C TYR A 43 -10.66 3.81 -10.42
N GLU A 44 -11.84 4.27 -10.00
CA GLU A 44 -13.13 3.76 -10.48
C GLU A 44 -13.38 4.04 -11.97
N GLU A 45 -12.82 5.12 -12.51
CA GLU A 45 -12.91 5.47 -13.94
C GLU A 45 -11.94 4.67 -14.82
N LEU A 46 -10.82 4.19 -14.27
CA LEU A 46 -9.82 3.42 -15.02
C LEU A 46 -10.37 2.04 -15.43
N LYS A 47 -10.16 1.70 -16.71
CA LYS A 47 -10.42 0.35 -17.23
C LYS A 47 -9.39 -0.64 -16.71
N GLU A 48 -9.71 -1.93 -16.80
CA GLU A 48 -8.84 -3.00 -16.30
C GLU A 48 -7.42 -2.97 -16.90
N GLU A 49 -7.31 -2.65 -18.20
CA GLU A 49 -6.01 -2.50 -18.89
C GLU A 49 -5.21 -1.30 -18.37
N GLU A 50 -5.87 -0.17 -18.09
CA GLU A 50 -5.21 1.03 -17.57
C GLU A 50 -4.79 0.84 -16.11
N ARG A 51 -5.59 0.11 -15.31
CA ARG A 51 -5.20 -0.34 -13.96
C ARG A 51 -4.00 -1.27 -14.00
N LYS A 52 -3.92 -2.11 -15.03
CA LYS A 52 -2.77 -3.00 -15.24
C LYS A 52 -1.51 -2.20 -15.60
N GLU A 53 -1.62 -1.23 -16.51
CA GLU A 53 -0.52 -0.32 -16.86
C GLU A 53 -0.02 0.45 -15.63
N ALA A 54 -0.94 1.00 -14.81
CA ALA A 54 -0.60 1.67 -13.57
C ALA A 54 0.16 0.75 -12.59
N PHE A 55 -0.28 -0.51 -12.45
CA PHE A 55 0.42 -1.49 -11.64
C PHE A 55 1.80 -1.84 -12.21
N GLU A 56 1.94 -2.00 -13.53
CA GLU A 56 3.21 -2.30 -14.18
C GLU A 56 4.23 -1.16 -13.98
N ALA A 57 3.79 0.10 -14.11
CA ALA A 57 4.63 1.26 -13.84
C ALA A 57 5.16 1.26 -12.39
N LEU A 58 4.26 1.07 -11.42
CA LEU A 58 4.61 1.00 -9.99
C LEU A 58 5.46 -0.24 -9.66
N SER A 59 5.18 -1.37 -10.30
CA SER A 59 5.91 -2.62 -10.12
C SER A 59 7.36 -2.48 -10.56
N ASN A 60 7.62 -1.76 -11.66
CA ASN A 60 8.97 -1.50 -12.16
C ASN A 60 9.74 -0.54 -11.26
N GLU A 61 9.10 0.52 -10.77
CA GLU A 61 9.73 1.51 -9.90
C GLU A 61 10.14 0.89 -8.56
N PHE A 62 9.21 0.16 -7.93
CA PHE A 62 9.36 -0.36 -6.56
C PHE A 62 9.76 -1.84 -6.48
N ASN A 63 10.06 -2.48 -7.63
CA ASN A 63 10.39 -3.91 -7.73
C ASN A 63 9.35 -4.79 -7.00
N LEU A 64 8.08 -4.60 -7.33
CA LEU A 64 6.99 -5.32 -6.68
C LEU A 64 6.91 -6.75 -7.19
N PRO A 65 6.82 -7.75 -6.28
CA PRO A 65 6.64 -9.11 -6.73
C PRO A 65 5.23 -9.28 -7.30
N PRO A 66 5.02 -10.12 -8.32
CA PRO A 66 3.68 -10.38 -8.87
C PRO A 66 2.76 -11.08 -7.86
N HIS A 67 3.36 -11.82 -6.92
CA HIS A 67 2.65 -12.47 -5.84
C HIS A 67 3.35 -12.22 -4.50
N VAL A 68 2.56 -12.03 -3.46
CA VAL A 68 3.02 -11.92 -2.07
C VAL A 68 2.64 -13.15 -1.24
N THR A 69 3.31 -13.31 -0.11
CA THR A 69 3.00 -14.36 0.86
C THR A 69 1.80 -13.98 1.72
N VAL A 70 1.24 -14.95 2.44
CA VAL A 70 0.21 -14.71 3.47
C VAL A 70 0.67 -13.69 4.51
N ARG A 71 1.95 -13.69 4.87
CA ARG A 71 2.49 -12.75 5.87
C ARG A 71 2.51 -11.33 5.32
N ASP A 72 3.01 -11.15 4.10
CA ASP A 72 3.04 -9.84 3.47
C ASP A 72 1.62 -9.30 3.25
N ALA A 73 0.69 -10.13 2.79
CA ALA A 73 -0.71 -9.74 2.63
C ALA A 73 -1.36 -9.39 3.99
N ALA A 74 -1.03 -10.09 5.07
CA ALA A 74 -1.50 -9.77 6.41
C ALA A 74 -1.01 -8.39 6.87
N ASP A 75 0.28 -8.09 6.63
CA ASP A 75 0.87 -6.80 6.94
C ASP A 75 0.20 -5.67 6.12
N ILE A 76 0.00 -5.89 4.81
CA ILE A 76 -0.61 -4.92 3.89
C ILE A 76 -2.08 -4.63 4.25
N MET A 77 -2.86 -5.67 4.53
CA MET A 77 -4.29 -5.57 4.84
C MET A 77 -4.57 -5.21 6.31
N SER A 78 -3.56 -5.21 7.17
CA SER A 78 -3.71 -5.00 8.62
C SER A 78 -4.65 -6.02 9.29
N ILE A 79 -4.58 -7.28 8.87
CA ILE A 79 -5.39 -8.39 9.40
C ILE A 79 -4.50 -9.58 9.78
N SER A 80 -5.03 -10.54 10.53
CA SER A 80 -4.24 -11.71 10.92
C SER A 80 -3.95 -12.64 9.72
N PRO A 81 -2.81 -13.35 9.69
CA PRO A 81 -2.53 -14.37 8.67
C PRO A 81 -3.59 -15.47 8.57
N GLN A 82 -4.33 -15.75 9.65
CA GLN A 82 -5.45 -16.70 9.60
C GLN A 82 -6.63 -16.14 8.79
N MET A 83 -6.94 -14.84 8.95
CA MET A 83 -7.97 -14.17 8.17
C MET A 83 -7.60 -14.10 6.69
N VAL A 84 -6.33 -13.82 6.36
CA VAL A 84 -5.86 -13.88 4.97
C VAL A 84 -6.06 -15.26 4.36
N ARG A 85 -5.66 -16.34 5.06
CA ARG A 85 -5.86 -17.72 4.56
C ARG A 85 -7.34 -18.04 4.35
N ARG A 86 -8.20 -17.59 5.26
CA ARG A 86 -9.64 -17.72 5.14
C ARG A 86 -10.17 -16.98 3.91
N HIS A 87 -9.74 -15.74 3.66
CA HIS A 87 -10.12 -15.00 2.45
C HIS A 87 -9.65 -15.67 1.16
N CYS A 88 -8.46 -16.28 1.17
CA CYS A 88 -7.99 -17.08 0.04
C CYS A 88 -8.86 -18.33 -0.19
N ALA A 89 -9.21 -19.07 0.87
CA ALA A 89 -10.08 -20.25 0.79
C ALA A 89 -11.52 -19.89 0.35
N GLU A 90 -12.03 -18.75 0.80
CA GLU A 90 -13.34 -18.20 0.44
C GLU A 90 -13.36 -17.54 -0.96
N LYS A 91 -12.24 -17.54 -1.71
CA LYS A 91 -12.08 -16.87 -3.02
C LYS A 91 -12.37 -15.37 -3.00
N LYS A 92 -12.21 -14.72 -1.83
CA LYS A 92 -12.27 -13.26 -1.69
C LYS A 92 -10.97 -12.58 -2.14
N LEU A 93 -9.87 -13.33 -2.15
CA LEU A 93 -8.60 -12.91 -2.72
C LEU A 93 -8.24 -13.81 -3.91
N ALA A 94 -7.74 -13.21 -4.97
CA ALA A 94 -7.11 -13.90 -6.08
C ALA A 94 -5.78 -14.50 -5.58
N ALA A 95 -5.80 -15.80 -5.27
CA ALA A 95 -4.66 -16.50 -4.71
C ALA A 95 -4.63 -17.97 -5.14
N GLN A 96 -3.42 -18.52 -5.24
CA GLN A 96 -3.20 -19.93 -5.57
C GLN A 96 -2.41 -20.62 -4.45
N GLN A 97 -2.81 -21.83 -4.07
CA GLN A 97 -1.99 -22.64 -3.17
C GLN A 97 -0.81 -23.20 -3.95
N THR A 98 0.39 -23.16 -3.34
CA THR A 98 1.57 -23.78 -3.96
C THR A 98 1.44 -25.31 -3.95
N PHE A 99 0.85 -25.83 -2.88
CA PHE A 99 0.48 -27.24 -2.71
C PHE A 99 -0.85 -27.30 -1.98
N GLU A 100 -1.75 -28.15 -2.44
CA GLU A 100 -3.07 -28.34 -1.84
C GLU A 100 -2.93 -28.76 -0.37
N GLY A 101 -3.63 -28.07 0.53
CA GLY A 101 -3.62 -28.36 1.98
C GLY A 101 -2.39 -27.84 2.73
N SER A 102 -1.36 -27.30 2.05
CA SER A 102 -0.13 -26.81 2.70
C SER A 102 -0.29 -25.49 3.46
N GLY A 103 -1.38 -24.75 3.20
CA GLY A 103 -1.58 -23.41 3.76
C GLY A 103 -0.61 -22.34 3.24
N LYS A 104 0.22 -22.67 2.24
CA LYS A 104 1.13 -21.74 1.54
C LYS A 104 0.43 -21.18 0.30
N TRP A 105 0.06 -19.90 0.38
CA TRP A 105 -0.62 -19.17 -0.68
C TRP A 105 0.31 -18.18 -1.38
N ARG A 106 0.15 -18.08 -2.70
CA ARG A 106 0.65 -17.00 -3.56
C ARG A 106 -0.53 -16.09 -3.85
N ILE A 107 -0.52 -14.88 -3.30
CA ILE A 107 -1.61 -13.91 -3.38
C ILE A 107 -1.20 -12.86 -4.39
N GLU A 108 -2.03 -12.60 -5.40
CA GLU A 108 -1.71 -11.60 -6.43
C GLU A 108 -1.55 -10.22 -5.79
N THR A 109 -0.43 -9.55 -6.06
CA THR A 109 -0.08 -8.29 -5.39
C THR A 109 -0.96 -7.11 -5.84
N LYS A 110 -1.39 -7.11 -7.11
CA LYS A 110 -2.19 -6.04 -7.72
C LYS A 110 -3.47 -5.72 -6.92
N GLN A 111 -4.14 -6.75 -6.40
CA GLN A 111 -5.39 -6.56 -5.65
C GLN A 111 -5.21 -5.91 -4.26
N LEU A 112 -3.95 -5.75 -3.80
CA LEU A 112 -3.63 -5.23 -2.47
C LEU A 112 -3.24 -3.75 -2.48
N MET A 113 -3.27 -3.09 -3.65
CA MET A 113 -2.85 -1.69 -3.79
C MET A 113 -3.69 -0.71 -2.96
N ASP A 114 -4.98 -1.00 -2.82
CA ASP A 114 -5.94 -0.14 -2.12
C ASP A 114 -6.03 -0.46 -0.62
N GLN A 115 -5.10 -1.25 -0.10
CA GLN A 115 -5.12 -1.70 1.29
C GLN A 115 -4.40 -0.73 2.23
N PRO A 116 -4.79 -0.68 3.53
CA PRO A 116 -4.36 0.37 4.45
C PRO A 116 -2.85 0.56 4.59
N ASN A 117 -2.07 -0.52 4.53
CA ASN A 117 -0.62 -0.46 4.72
C ASN A 117 0.17 -0.70 3.42
N TRP A 118 -0.44 -0.42 2.26
CA TRP A 118 0.23 -0.57 0.97
C TRP A 118 1.51 0.27 0.90
N GLU A 119 1.47 1.55 1.26
CA GLU A 119 2.64 2.44 1.25
C GLU A 119 3.79 1.90 2.11
N ARG A 120 3.47 1.39 3.30
CA ARG A 120 4.47 0.77 4.18
C ARG A 120 5.12 -0.47 3.57
N PHE A 121 4.36 -1.25 2.78
CA PHE A 121 4.91 -2.36 2.02
C PHE A 121 5.86 -1.87 0.93
N ILE A 122 5.51 -0.80 0.20
CA ILE A 122 6.39 -0.16 -0.80
C ILE A 122 7.71 0.30 -0.15
N GLU A 123 7.65 1.01 0.97
CA GLU A 123 8.83 1.48 1.70
C GLU A 123 9.74 0.32 2.13
N LYS A 124 9.15 -0.77 2.64
CA LYS A 124 9.87 -1.99 3.01
C LYS A 124 10.61 -2.57 1.80
N ARG A 125 9.99 -2.58 0.61
CA ARG A 125 10.58 -3.06 -0.64
C ARG A 125 11.72 -2.16 -1.12
N ALA A 126 11.54 -0.84 -1.09
CA ALA A 126 12.57 0.13 -1.41
C ALA A 126 13.81 -0.07 -0.52
N ARG A 127 13.61 -0.19 0.80
CA ARG A 127 14.72 -0.43 1.73
C ARG A 127 15.46 -1.74 1.46
N ILE A 128 14.74 -2.82 1.12
CA ILE A 128 15.38 -4.11 0.78
C ILE A 128 16.22 -3.96 -0.49
N LYS A 129 15.73 -3.22 -1.50
CA LYS A 129 16.47 -2.92 -2.72
C LYS A 129 17.77 -2.16 -2.41
N ASP A 130 17.68 -1.09 -1.62
CA ASP A 130 18.85 -0.28 -1.23
C ASP A 130 19.89 -1.11 -0.47
N GLN A 131 19.44 -1.96 0.47
CA GLN A 131 20.32 -2.88 1.19
C GLN A 131 20.98 -3.91 0.28
N SER A 132 20.25 -4.39 -0.74
CA SER A 132 20.78 -5.38 -1.69
C SER A 132 21.82 -4.77 -2.61
N LEU A 133 21.62 -3.51 -3.03
CA LEU A 133 22.59 -2.76 -3.83
C LEU A 133 23.86 -2.47 -3.03
N GLY A 134 23.72 -2.00 -1.78
CA GLY A 134 24.89 -1.73 -0.93
C GLY A 134 25.74 -2.96 -0.67
N LEU A 135 25.12 -4.13 -0.47
CA LEU A 135 25.85 -5.39 -0.33
C LEU A 135 26.55 -5.80 -1.63
N ALA A 136 25.90 -5.62 -2.79
CA ALA A 136 26.50 -5.93 -4.08
C ALA A 136 27.71 -5.04 -4.37
N ASP A 137 27.62 -3.74 -4.06
CA ASP A 137 28.73 -2.79 -4.19
C ASP A 137 29.89 -3.16 -3.27
N GLU A 138 29.61 -3.56 -2.03
CA GLU A 138 30.63 -4.02 -1.08
C GLU A 138 31.35 -5.29 -1.58
N MET A 139 30.61 -6.26 -2.11
CA MET A 139 31.19 -7.47 -2.71
C MET A 139 32.04 -7.15 -3.94
N LEU A 140 31.62 -6.20 -4.78
CA LEU A 140 32.39 -5.77 -5.96
C LEU A 140 33.71 -5.09 -5.55
N ASN A 141 33.70 -4.27 -4.50
CA ASN A 141 34.91 -3.64 -3.98
C ASN A 141 35.88 -4.68 -3.40
N GLN A 142 35.38 -5.67 -2.66
CA GLN A 142 36.22 -6.75 -2.13
C GLN A 142 36.90 -7.56 -3.24
N LEU A 143 36.19 -7.86 -4.34
CA LEU A 143 36.77 -8.56 -5.48
C LEU A 143 37.82 -7.72 -6.23
N GLN A 144 37.69 -6.39 -6.23
CA GLN A 144 38.66 -5.48 -6.84
C GLN A 144 39.90 -5.23 -5.98
N GLU A 145 39.81 -5.42 -4.66
CA GLU A 145 40.95 -5.31 -3.73
C GLU A 145 41.76 -6.62 -3.66
N GLU A 146 41.22 -7.74 -4.14
CA GLU A 146 41.88 -9.05 -4.20
C GLU A 146 42.65 -9.31 -5.51
N ASP A 147 42.58 -8.41 -6.50
CA ASP A 147 43.35 -8.38 -7.77
C ASP A 147 44.52 -7.37 -7.73
#